data_AF-A0A379VUV8-F1
#
_entry.id   AF-A0A379VUV8-F1
#
_cell.length_a   1.000
_cell.length_b   1.000
_cell.length_c   1.000
_cell.angle_alpha   90.00
_cell.angle_beta   90.00
_cell.angle_gamma   90.00
#
_symmetry.space_group_name_H-M   'P 1'
#
loop_
_entity.id
_entity.type
_entity.pdbx_description
1 polymer ?
#
loop_
_entity_poly.entity_id
_entity_poly.type
_entity_poly.pdbx_seq_one_letter_code
_entity_poly.pdbx_strand_id
1 'polypeptide(L)' 'MRIEVTIAKTSPLPAGAIDALAGELSRRISHHFPENLGNVTVRYATANNLSVIGRIKRGQRTH' A
#
# COMPACT_ATOMS: atom_id res chain seq x y z
N MET A 1 0.31 -10.87 -3.74
CA MET A 1 1.06 -9.59 -3.84
C MET A 1 1.14 -8.98 -2.44
N ARG A 2 2.30 -8.48 -2.00
CA ARG A 2 2.48 -7.81 -0.70
C ARG A 2 2.85 -6.36 -0.92
N ILE A 3 2.19 -5.45 -0.23
CA ILE A 3 2.36 -4.01 -0.35
C ILE A 3 2.70 -3.45 1.02
N GLU A 4 3.79 -2.72 1.10
CA GLU A 4 4.25 -2.07 2.31
C GLU A 4 4.33 -0.56 2.07
N VAL A 5 3.60 0.19 2.89
CA VAL A 5 3.56 1.64 2.87
C VAL A 5 4.12 2.15 4.18
N THR A 6 5.09 3.05 4.09
CA THR A 6 5.56 3.80 5.25
C THR A 6 5.24 5.27 5.11
N ILE A 7 4.80 5.86 6.22
CA ILE A 7 4.48 7.28 6.32
C ILE A 7 5.51 7.94 7.23
N ALA A 8 6.08 9.05 6.79
CA ALA A 8 7.04 9.81 7.56
C ALA A 8 6.39 10.32 8.86
N LYS A 9 7.04 10.08 10.00
CA LYS A 9 6.61 10.57 11.32
C LYS A 9 6.47 12.10 11.39
N THR A 10 7.10 12.83 10.49
CA THR A 10 6.99 14.29 10.36
C THR A 10 5.63 14.75 9.84
N SER A 11 4.81 13.84 9.31
CA SER A 11 3.43 14.10 8.90
C SER A 11 2.48 13.25 9.75
N PRO A 12 2.12 13.73 10.96
CA PRO A 12 1.22 12.99 11.83
C PRO A 12 -0.19 12.99 11.24
N LEU A 13 -0.76 11.80 11.06
CA LEU A 13 -2.14 11.65 10.65
C LEU A 13 -3.07 11.54 11.88
N PRO A 14 -4.34 11.92 11.75
CA PRO A 14 -5.34 11.73 12.80
C PRO A 14 -5.43 10.27 13.27
N ALA A 15 -5.89 10.06 14.49
CA ALA A 15 -6.15 8.72 15.00
C ALA A 15 -7.08 7.94 14.05
N GLY A 16 -6.72 6.70 13.73
CA GLY A 16 -7.47 5.84 12.79
C GLY A 16 -7.23 6.12 11.30
N ALA A 17 -6.51 7.18 10.93
CA ALA A 17 -6.20 7.46 9.52
C ALA A 17 -5.29 6.39 8.89
N ILE A 18 -4.40 5.77 9.69
CA ILE A 18 -3.56 4.65 9.25
C ILE A 18 -4.41 3.43 8.91
N ASP A 19 -5.38 3.09 9.77
CA ASP A 19 -6.26 1.95 9.57
C ASP A 19 -7.22 2.18 8.40
N ALA A 20 -7.74 3.42 8.27
CA ALA A 20 -8.54 3.83 7.12
C ALA A 20 -7.75 3.72 5.82
N LEU A 21 -6.48 4.14 5.80
CA LEU A 21 -5.61 4.02 4.62
C LEU A 21 -5.33 2.56 4.29
N ALA A 22 -5.01 1.73 5.28
CA ALA A 22 -4.78 0.30 5.08
C ALA A 22 -6.02 -0.40 4.52
N GLY A 23 -7.20 -0.09 5.08
CA GLY A 23 -8.48 -0.63 4.62
C GLY A 23 -8.85 -0.20 3.20
N GLU A 24 -8.68 1.08 2.87
CA GLU A 24 -8.95 1.61 1.53
C GLU A 24 -8.01 1.00 0.48
N LEU A 25 -6.71 0.93 0.77
CA LEU A 25 -5.73 0.31 -0.12
C LEU A 25 -6.03 -1.18 -0.32
N SER A 26 -6.38 -1.91 0.75
CA SER A 26 -6.79 -3.32 0.64
C SER A 26 -8.00 -3.47 -0.27
N ARG A 27 -9.02 -2.61 -0.12
CA ARG A 27 -10.24 -2.63 -0.94
C ARG A 27 -9.93 -2.35 -2.42
N ARG A 28 -9.11 -1.33 -2.72
CA ARG A 28 -8.69 -1.01 -4.09
C ARG A 28 -7.91 -2.14 -4.75
N ILE A 29 -6.98 -2.74 -4.01
CA ILE A 29 -6.19 -3.86 -4.53
C ILE A 29 -7.06 -5.08 -4.80
N SER A 30 -7.99 -5.39 -3.90
CA SER A 30 -8.94 -6.48 -4.09
C SER A 30 -9.86 -6.24 -5.30
N HIS A 31 -10.23 -4.98 -5.55
CA HIS A 31 -11.01 -4.61 -6.73
C HIS A 31 -10.23 -4.76 -8.05
N HIS A 32 -8.98 -4.29 -8.11
CA HIS A 32 -8.17 -4.36 -9.33
C HIS A 32 -7.50 -5.71 -9.56
N PHE A 33 -7.26 -6.47 -8.49
CA PHE A 33 -6.55 -7.75 -8.51
C PHE A 33 -7.32 -8.78 -7.65
N PRO A 34 -8.52 -9.22 -8.09
CA PRO A 34 -9.36 -10.13 -7.31
C PRO A 34 -8.70 -11.47 -7.00
N GLU A 35 -7.74 -11.89 -7.84
CA GLU A 35 -7.01 -13.15 -7.71
C GLU A 35 -5.77 -13.05 -6.80
N ASN A 36 -5.42 -11.83 -6.38
CA ASN A 36 -4.31 -11.58 -5.48
C ASN A 36 -4.85 -10.87 -4.24
N LEU A 37 -5.12 -11.63 -3.19
CA LEU A 37 -5.32 -11.10 -1.85
C LEU A 37 -4.06 -10.32 -1.45
N GLY A 38 -4.13 -9.01 -1.66
CA GLY A 38 -3.04 -8.07 -1.44
C GLY A 38 -2.84 -7.86 0.04
N ASN A 39 -1.75 -8.38 0.61
CA ASN A 39 -1.42 -8.05 1.99
C ASN A 39 -0.87 -6.62 2.04
N VAL A 40 -1.68 -5.67 2.54
CA VAL A 40 -1.30 -4.26 2.69
C VAL A 40 -0.90 -4.01 4.14
N THR A 41 0.31 -3.51 4.35
CA THR A 41 0.77 -3.04 5.66
C THR A 41 1.10 -1.56 5.58
N VAL A 42 0.54 -0.76 6.49
CA VAL A 42 0.83 0.66 6.62
C VAL A 42 1.45 0.90 7.99
N ARG A 43 2.59 1.62 8.06
CA ARG A 43 3.24 1.98 9.33
C ARG A 43 3.91 3.35 9.28
N TYR A 44 4.18 3.91 10.45
CA TYR A 44 5.07 5.07 10.54
C TYR A 44 6.54 4.67 10.43
N ALA A 45 7.33 5.48 9.72
CA ALA A 45 8.77 5.35 9.60
C ALA A 45 9.44 6.73 9.56
N THR A 46 10.76 6.76 9.46
CA THR A 46 11.53 8.00 9.34
C THR A 46 11.21 8.74 8.04
N ALA A 47 10.88 8.03 6.97
CA ALA A 47 10.58 8.57 5.65
C ALA A 47 9.38 7.86 4.98
N ASN A 48 8.84 8.50 3.95
CA ASN A 48 7.80 7.92 3.09
C ASN A 48 8.42 6.88 2.15
N ASN A 49 7.85 5.67 2.12
CA ASN A 49 8.32 4.62 1.22
C ASN A 49 7.16 3.73 0.78
N LEU A 50 7.23 3.24 -0.46
CA LEU A 50 6.27 2.29 -1.03
C LEU A 50 7.03 1.11 -1.63
N SER A 51 6.79 -0.08 -1.09
CA SER A 51 7.38 -1.33 -1.58
C SER A 51 6.29 -2.31 -1.99
N VAL A 52 6.49 -2.97 -3.13
CA VAL A 52 5.56 -3.99 -3.63
C VAL A 52 6.32 -5.24 -4.01
N ILE A 53 6.02 -6.34 -3.31
CA ILE A 53 6.70 -7.62 -3.43
C ILE A 53 5.74 -8.64 -4.07
N GLY A 54 6.25 -9.44 -5.00
CA GLY A 54 5.45 -10.50 -5.65
C GLY A 54 4.51 -9.99 -6.75
N ARG A 55 4.85 -8.88 -7.42
CA ARG A 55 4.24 -8.53 -8.72
C ARG A 55 4.84 -9.42 -9.81
N ILE A 56 4.00 -10.11 -10.58
CA ILE A 56 4.36 -10.54 -11.93
C ILE A 56 4.55 -9.27 -12.78
N LYS A 57 5.75 -9.10 -13.35
CA LYS A 57 6.09 -8.00 -14.27
C LYS A 57 5.23 -8.14 -15.53
N ARG A 58 4.00 -7.62 -15.52
CA ARG A 58 3.28 -7.29 -16.75
C ARG A 58 3.72 -5.91 -17.18
N GLY A 59 4.12 -5.83 -18.46
CA GLY A 59 4.88 -4.76 -19.10
C GLY A 59 4.60 -3.38 -18.55
N GLN A 60 5.70 -2.69 -18.23
CA GLN A 60 5.78 -1.25 -18.10
C GLN A 60 5.11 -0.64 -19.34
N ARG A 61 3.84 -0.20 -19.23
CA ARG A 61 3.19 0.56 -20.29
C ARG A 61 3.87 1.91 -20.32
N THR A 62 4.79 2.07 -21.26
CA THR A 62 5.27 3.35 -21.76
C THR A 62 4.09 4.11 -22.34
N HIS A 63 3.78 5.28 -21.76
CA HIS A 63 3.11 6.39 -22.41
C HIS A 63 3.87 7.65 -22.03
#